data_AF-A0A8H9IZ24-F1
#
_entry.id   AF-A0A8H9IZ24-F1
#
_cell.length_a   1.000
_cell.length_b   1.000
_cell.length_c   1.000
_cell.angle_alpha   90.00
_cell.angle_beta   90.00
_cell.angle_gamma   90.00
#
_symmetry.space_group_name_H-M   'P 1'
#
loop_
_entity.id
_entity.type
_entity.pdbx_description
1 polymer ?
#
loop_
_entity_poly.entity_id
_entity_poly.type
_entity_poly.pdbx_seq_one_letter_code
_entity_poly.pdbx_strand_id
1 'polypeptide(L)' 'MATKFNHTIIASKDRQRSAAFYRDLFDRAYARLREQGIEHWADPHRQRPGETNTEHGGRGVYFLDPAGHGLEMITRPYL' A
#
# COMPACT_ATOMS: atom_id res chain seq x y z
N MET A 1 1.63 -29.57 6.60
CA MET A 1 2.16 -28.44 5.81
C MET A 1 1.05 -27.40 5.68
N ALA A 2 1.21 -26.22 6.30
CA ALA A 2 0.18 -25.19 6.28
C ALA A 2 0.44 -24.22 5.11
N THR A 3 -0.27 -24.40 4.00
CA THR A 3 -0.28 -23.43 2.91
C THR A 3 -1.05 -22.20 3.40
N LYS A 4 -0.34 -21.11 3.76
CA LYS A 4 -0.95 -19.82 4.08
C LYS A 4 -1.05 -18.98 2.82
N PHE A 5 -2.27 -18.82 2.31
CA PHE A 5 -2.58 -17.80 1.31
C PHE A 5 -2.77 -16.45 2.03
N ASN A 6 -1.72 -15.66 2.15
CA ASN A 6 -1.76 -14.31 2.76
C ASN A 6 -2.12 -13.20 1.76
N HIS A 7 -2.97 -13.48 0.76
CA HIS A 7 -3.51 -12.44 -0.12
C HIS A 7 -4.93 -12.82 -0.55
N THR A 8 -5.87 -11.90 -0.41
CA THR A 8 -7.25 -12.10 -0.87
C THR A 8 -7.33 -11.71 -2.34
N ILE A 9 -7.51 -12.69 -3.23
CA ILE A 9 -7.79 -12.42 -4.65
C ILE A 9 -9.27 -12.08 -4.77
N ILE A 10 -9.59 -10.80 -4.93
CA ILE A 10 -10.97 -10.36 -5.20
C ILE A 10 -11.18 -10.35 -6.71
N ALA A 11 -12.02 -11.25 -7.23
CA ALA A 11 -12.43 -11.22 -8.62
C ALA A 11 -13.17 -9.89 -8.90
N SER A 12 -12.61 -9.07 -9.79
CA SER A 12 -13.21 -7.79 -10.16
C SER A 12 -14.17 -7.99 -11.34
N LYS A 13 -15.43 -7.58 -11.17
CA LYS A 13 -16.43 -7.54 -12.24
C LYS A 13 -16.08 -6.49 -13.30
N ASP A 14 -15.45 -5.40 -12.90
CA ASP A 14 -14.97 -4.31 -13.75
C ASP A 14 -13.60 -3.83 -13.22
N ARG A 15 -12.55 -4.24 -13.93
CA ARG A 15 -11.16 -4.00 -13.52
C ARG A 15 -10.83 -2.51 -13.49
N GLN A 16 -11.37 -1.73 -14.43
CA GLN A 16 -11.08 -0.29 -14.51
C GLN A 16 -11.73 0.46 -13.36
N ARG A 17 -13.00 0.15 -13.06
CA ARG A 17 -13.71 0.74 -11.93
C ARG A 17 -13.09 0.37 -10.59
N SER A 18 -12.70 -0.89 -10.40
CA SER A 18 -11.99 -1.33 -9.20
C SER A 18 -10.64 -0.62 -9.04
N ALA A 19 -9.87 -0.47 -10.12
CA ALA A 19 -8.58 0.24 -10.09
C ALA A 19 -8.75 1.73 -9.75
N ALA A 20 -9.74 2.41 -10.34
CA ALA A 20 -10.04 3.80 -10.01
C ALA A 20 -10.44 3.97 -8.54
N PHE A 21 -11.34 3.12 -8.04
CA PHE A 21 -11.73 3.12 -6.63
C PHE A 21 -10.54 2.89 -5.70
N TYR A 22 -9.67 1.93 -6.02
CA TYR A 22 -8.51 1.61 -5.20
C TYR A 22 -7.48 2.75 -5.19
N ARG A 23 -7.24 3.40 -6.33
CA ARG A 23 -6.37 4.58 -6.39
C ARG A 23 -6.89 5.68 -5.46
N ASP A 24 -8.19 5.97 -5.50
CA ASP A 24 -8.78 6.99 -4.62
C ASP A 24 -8.74 6.56 -3.14
N LEU A 25 -8.83 5.25 -2.86
CA LEU A 25 -8.67 4.69 -1.50
C LEU A 25 -7.23 4.85 -1.01
N PHE A 26 -6.24 4.61 -1.87
CA PHE A 26 -4.82 4.84 -1.56
C PHE A 26 -4.59 6.31 -1.19
N ASP A 27 -5.14 7.26 -1.96
CA ASP A 27 -4.99 8.68 -1.67
C ASP A 27 -5.57 9.06 -0.31
N ARG A 28 -6.77 8.57 0.02
CA ARG A 28 -7.40 8.79 1.32
C ARG A 28 -6.62 8.15 2.46
N ALA A 29 -6.12 6.92 2.28
CA ALA A 29 -5.34 6.23 3.29
C ALA A 29 -4.02 6.96 3.55
N TYR A 30 -3.33 7.38 2.49
CA TYR A 30 -2.07 8.13 2.61
C TYR A 30 -2.28 9.51 3.27
N ALA A 31 -3.35 10.23 2.91
CA ALA A 31 -3.73 11.46 3.60
C ALA A 31 -3.92 11.23 5.11
N ARG A 32 -4.61 10.15 5.49
CA ARG A 32 -4.80 9.78 6.90
C ARG A 32 -3.48 9.48 7.61
N LEU A 33 -2.54 8.76 6.98
CA LEU A 33 -1.22 8.50 7.56
C LEU A 33 -0.50 9.83 7.89
N ARG A 34 -0.55 10.79 6.96
CA ARG A 34 0.07 12.11 7.13
C ARG A 34 -0.63 12.94 8.21
N GLU A 35 -1.96 13.02 8.17
CA GLU A 35 -2.77 13.79 9.13
C GLU A 35 -2.60 13.29 10.57
N GLN A 36 -2.42 11.98 10.75
CA GLN A 36 -2.21 11.38 12.07
C GLN A 36 -0.74 11.32 12.50
N GLY A 37 0.19 11.82 11.68
CA GLY A 37 1.62 11.77 11.96
C GLY A 37 2.17 10.34 12.05
N ILE A 38 1.54 9.38 11.38
CA ILE A 38 2.01 7.99 11.34
C ILE A 38 3.28 7.93 10.48
N GLU A 39 4.35 7.41 11.07
CA GLU A 39 5.61 7.22 10.36
C GLU A 39 5.43 6.25 9.19
N HIS A 40 5.95 6.66 8.04
CA HIS A 40 5.83 5.92 6.79
C HIS A 40 7.03 6.21 5.89
N TRP A 41 7.29 5.32 4.95
CA TRP A 41 8.50 5.35 4.12
C TRP A 41 8.22 4.95 2.67
N ALA A 42 9.06 5.43 1.76
CA ALA A 42 9.01 5.01 0.36
C ALA A 42 9.65 3.64 0.13
N ASP A 43 10.44 3.11 1.08
CA ASP A 43 11.20 1.87 0.95
C ASP A 43 11.03 0.96 2.19
N PRO A 44 11.18 -0.37 2.04
CA PRO A 44 10.98 -1.31 3.14
C PRO A 44 12.07 -1.24 4.23
N HIS A 45 13.23 -0.64 3.91
CA HIS A 45 14.34 -0.49 4.84
C HIS A 45 14.24 0.79 5.69
N ARG A 46 13.16 1.57 5.52
CA ARG A 46 12.85 2.78 6.28
C ARG A 46 13.89 3.89 6.12
N GLN A 47 14.48 4.01 4.92
CA GLN A 47 15.54 4.99 4.64
C GLN A 47 14.98 6.32 4.12
N ARG A 48 13.75 6.32 3.59
CA ARG A 48 13.09 7.48 2.96
C ARG A 48 11.80 7.84 3.67
N PRO A 49 11.86 8.45 4.87
CA PRO A 49 10.69 8.78 5.66
C PRO A 49 9.86 9.89 5.03
N GLY A 50 8.53 9.84 5.20
CA GLY A 50 7.61 10.90 4.74
C GLY A 50 7.32 10.90 3.23
N GLU A 51 7.75 9.86 2.52
CA GLU A 51 7.67 9.76 1.06
C GLU A 51 6.87 8.52 0.61
N THR A 52 6.33 8.59 -0.60
CA THR A 52 5.88 7.42 -1.37
C THR A 52 6.87 7.13 -2.50
N ASN A 53 7.09 5.87 -2.85
CA ASN A 53 7.81 5.55 -4.08
C ASN A 53 6.88 5.65 -5.31
N THR A 54 7.47 5.69 -6.49
CA THR A 54 6.79 5.65 -7.79
C THR A 54 7.24 4.45 -8.64
N GLU A 55 7.60 3.36 -7.97
CA GLU A 55 8.16 2.16 -8.61
C GLU A 55 7.10 1.43 -9.45
N HIS A 56 7.55 0.68 -10.45
CA HIS A 56 6.68 -0.13 -11.34
C HIS A 56 5.55 0.68 -12.03
N GLY A 57 5.76 1.99 -12.23
CA GLY A 57 4.77 2.90 -12.81
C GLY A 57 3.53 3.10 -11.93
N GLY A 58 3.63 2.79 -10.64
CA GLY A 58 2.59 2.98 -9.64
C GLY A 58 3.03 3.92 -8.53
N ARG A 59 2.46 3.71 -7.35
CA ARG A 59 2.87 4.32 -6.09
C ARG A 59 2.90 3.25 -5.00
N GLY A 60 3.85 3.38 -4.09
CA GLY A 60 4.01 2.49 -2.94
C GLY A 60 4.30 3.27 -1.66
N VAL A 61 3.83 2.77 -0.52
CA VAL A 61 4.16 3.30 0.81
C VAL A 61 4.20 2.18 1.84
N TYR A 62 5.20 2.24 2.71
CA TYR A 62 5.40 1.35 3.84
C TYR A 62 5.07 2.08 5.15
N PHE A 63 4.46 1.39 6.10
CA PHE A 63 4.18 1.91 7.45
C PHE A 63 4.05 0.74 8.44
N LEU A 64 4.00 1.04 9.74
CA LEU A 64 3.79 0.00 10.75
C LEU A 64 2.34 -0.05 11.23
N ASP A 65 1.85 -1.26 11.47
CA ASP A 65 0.64 -1.44 12.27
C ASP A 65 0.95 -1.18 13.76
N PRO A 66 -0.08 -1.08 14.63
CA PRO A 66 0.13 -0.88 16.07
C PRO A 66 0.94 -1.98 16.77
N ALA A 67 1.09 -3.16 16.16
CA ALA A 67 1.89 -4.26 16.68
C ALA A 67 3.35 -4.24 16.16
N GLY A 68 3.70 -3.28 15.30
CA GLY A 68 5.03 -3.12 14.72
C GLY A 68 5.28 -3.93 13.44
N HIS A 69 4.26 -4.56 12.86
CA HIS A 69 4.37 -5.26 11.58
C HIS A 69 4.45 -4.25 10.43
N GLY A 70 5.37 -4.50 9.49
CA GLY A 70 5.44 -3.76 8.24
C GLY A 70 4.22 -4.07 7.36
N LEU A 71 3.46 -3.03 7.05
CA LEU A 71 2.41 -3.05 6.05
C LEU A 71 2.84 -2.24 4.82
N GLU A 72 2.35 -2.68 3.67
CA GLU A 72 2.61 -2.04 2.40
C GLU A 72 1.30 -1.81 1.65
N MET A 73 1.17 -0.62 1.05
CA MET A 73 0.17 -0.35 0.04
C MET A 73 0.86 -0.03 -1.28
N ILE A 74 0.46 -0.71 -2.35
CA ILE A 74 0.92 -0.47 -3.73
C ILE A 74 -0.27 -0.30 -4.67
N THR A 75 -0.12 0.53 -5.71
CA THR A 75 -1.14 0.73 -6.76
C THR A 75 -0.87 -0.04 -8.06
N ARG A 76 0.32 -0.62 -8.19
CA ARG A 76 0.73 -1.49 -9.30
C ARG A 76 1.44 -2.72 -8.73
N PRO A 77 1.22 -3.92 -9.31
CA PRO A 77 1.96 -5.11 -8.90
C PRO A 77 3.43 -5.01 -9.34
N TYR A 78 4.28 -5.80 -8.69
CA TYR A 78 5.71 -5.92 -8.99
C TYR A 78 6.06 -6.72 -10.25
N LEU A 79 5.05 -7.30 -10.91
CA LEU A 79 5.18 -8.18 -12.07
C LEU A 79 5.47 -7.41 -13.36
#